data_AF-A0A3M0LSQ6-F1
#
_entry.id   AF-A0A3M0LSQ6-F1
#
_cell.length_a   1.000
_cell.length_b   1.000
_cell.length_c   1.000
_cell.angle_alpha   90.00
_cell.angle_beta   90.00
_cell.angle_gamma   90.00
#
_symmetry.space_group_name_H-M   'P 1'
#
loop_
_entity.id
_entity.type
_entity.pdbx_description
1 polymer ?
#
loop_
_entity_poly.entity_id
_entity_poly.type
_entity_poly.pdbx_seq_one_letter_code
_entity_poly.pdbx_strand_id
1 'polypeptide(L)' 'MDLSQIFESLYKYLYDAGVYTKSVVAGYVGKSIDAAAYKRITGDDYVAQTN' A
#
# COMPACT_ATOMS: atom_id res chain seq x y z
N MET A 1 17.11 -6.99 3.39
CA MET A 1 15.87 -6.50 2.77
C MET A 1 14.73 -7.18 3.51
N ASP A 2 13.84 -6.41 4.14
CA ASP A 2 12.69 -6.95 4.87
C ASP A 2 11.54 -7.23 3.88
N LEU A 3 10.74 -8.26 4.16
CA LEU A 3 9.61 -8.69 3.32
C LEU A 3 8.61 -7.53 3.11
N SER A 4 8.42 -6.71 4.14
CA SER A 4 7.60 -5.49 4.11
C SER A 4 8.05 -4.49 3.05
N GLN A 5 9.37 -4.29 2.90
CA GLN A 5 9.95 -3.37 1.91
C GLN A 5 9.83 -3.92 0.47
N ILE A 6 9.86 -5.24 0.30
CA ILE A 6 9.61 -5.89 -0.98
C ILE A 6 8.16 -5.65 -1.42
N PHE A 7 7.20 -5.86 -0.50
CA PHE A 7 5.79 -5.59 -0.79
C PHE A 7 5.52 -4.12 -1.07
N GLU A 8 6.11 -3.21 -0.28
CA GLU A 8 5.97 -1.77 -0.53
C GLU A 8 6.46 -1.39 -1.94
N SER A 9 7.64 -1.89 -2.34
CA SER A 9 8.21 -1.60 -3.66
C SER A 9 7.35 -2.17 -4.80
N LEU A 10 6.84 -3.40 -4.64
CA LEU A 10 5.95 -4.04 -5.61
C LEU A 10 4.63 -3.26 -5.75
N TYR A 11 4.00 -2.92 -4.63
CA TYR A 11 2.72 -2.20 -4.63
C TYR A 11 2.87 -0.79 -5.16
N LYS A 12 4.00 -0.12 -4.88
CA LYS A 12 4.33 1.16 -5.49
C LYS A 12 4.43 1.05 -7.02
N TYR A 13 5.18 0.07 -7.52
CA TYR A 13 5.28 -0.17 -8.96
C TYR A 13 3.91 -0.40 -9.62
N LEU A 14 3.07 -1.24 -9.02
CA LEU A 14 1.73 -1.54 -9.54
C LEU A 14 0.77 -0.34 -9.45
N TYR A 15 0.90 0.48 -8.41
CA TYR A 15 0.12 1.71 -8.26
C TYR A 15 0.54 2.77 -9.28
N ASP A 16 1.85 3.01 -9.43
CA ASP A 16 2.40 3.98 -10.39
C ASP A 16 2.09 3.55 -11.85
N ALA A 17 1.98 2.25 -12.12
CA ALA A 17 1.53 1.70 -13.40
C ALA A 17 -0.01 1.74 -13.62
N GLY A 18 -0.78 2.21 -12.63
CA GLY A 18 -2.25 2.29 -12.70
C GLY A 18 -2.98 0.94 -12.56
N VAL A 19 -2.27 -0.13 -12.23
CA VAL A 19 -2.85 -1.47 -12.02
C VAL A 19 -3.55 -1.54 -10.66
N TYR A 20 -2.95 -0.95 -9.63
CA TYR A 20 -3.53 -0.87 -8.30
C TYR A 20 -4.17 0.48 -8.05
N THR A 21 -5.34 0.47 -7.40
CA THR A 21 -6.00 1.65 -6.88
C THR A 21 -5.67 1.85 -5.39
N LYS A 22 -5.96 3.03 -4.86
CA LYS A 22 -5.84 3.31 -3.42
C LYS A 22 -6.58 2.28 -2.56
N SER A 23 -7.79 1.89 -2.96
CA SER A 23 -8.58 0.88 -2.24
C SER A 23 -7.90 -0.49 -2.22
N VAL A 24 -7.27 -0.90 -3.33
CA VAL A 24 -6.51 -2.15 -3.40
C VAL A 24 -5.31 -2.10 -2.46
N VAL A 25 -4.52 -1.02 -2.49
CA VAL A 25 -3.38 -0.85 -1.57
C VAL A 25 -3.83 -0.84 -0.10
N ALA A 26 -4.96 -0.20 0.21
CA ALA A 26 -5.55 -0.18 1.55
C ALA A 26 -5.88 -1.59 2.07
N GLY A 27 -6.26 -2.53 1.19
CA GLY A 27 -6.57 -3.91 1.55
C GLY A 27 -5.38 -4.75 2.02
N TYR A 28 -4.15 -4.26 1.81
CA TYR A 28 -2.90 -4.88 2.25
C TYR A 28 -2.35 -4.31 3.56
N VAL A 29 -2.89 -3.18 4.02
CA VAL A 29 -2.50 -2.56 5.30
C VAL A 29 -2.87 -3.49 6.46
N GLY A 30 -1.91 -3.76 7.33
CA GLY A 30 -2.03 -4.71 8.44
C GLY A 30 -1.82 -6.19 8.06
N LYS A 31 -1.57 -6.50 6.78
CA LYS A 31 -1.24 -7.85 6.30
C LYS A 31 0.21 -7.96 5.84
N SER A 32 0.59 -7.11 4.89
CA SER A 32 1.92 -7.12 4.26
C SER A 32 2.61 -5.76 4.29
N ILE A 33 1.87 -4.68 4.52
CA ILE A 33 2.38 -3.31 4.68
C ILE A 33 1.70 -2.61 5.87
N ASP A 34 2.27 -1.51 6.35
CA ASP A 34 1.68 -0.65 7.38
C ASP A 34 1.04 0.62 6.80
N ALA A 35 0.43 1.44 7.66
CA ALA A 35 -0.19 2.70 7.26
C ALA A 35 0.82 3.71 6.70
N ALA A 36 2.08 3.67 7.15
CA ALA A 36 3.12 4.56 6.66
C ALA A 36 3.55 4.20 5.23
N ALA A 37 3.62 2.90 4.91
CA ALA A 37 3.86 2.38 3.58
C ALA A 37 2.72 2.76 2.63
N TYR A 38 1.47 2.66 3.07
CA TYR A 38 0.33 3.13 2.29
C TYR A 38 0.48 4.60 1.86
N LYS A 39 0.90 5.47 2.79
CA LYS A 39 1.14 6.90 2.50
C LYS A 39 2.29 7.10 1.51
N ARG A 40 3.38 6.35 1.65
CA ARG A 40 4.51 6.39 0.70
C ARG A 40 4.13 5.92 -0.71
N ILE A 41 3.24 4.95 -0.82
CA ILE A 41 2.75 4.42 -2.10
C ILE A 41 1.76 5.37 -2.76
N THR A 42 0.74 5.82 -2.01
CA THR A 42 -0.44 6.48 -2.58
C THR A 42 -0.42 8.00 -2.48
N GLY A 43 0.39 8.55 -1.57
CA GLY A 43 0.41 9.97 -1.21
C GLY A 43 -0.59 10.36 -0.11
N ASP A 44 -1.53 9.48 0.25
CA ASP A 44 -2.61 9.79 1.18
C ASP A 44 -2.41 9.14 2.55
N ASP A 45 -2.93 9.77 3.59
CA ASP A 45 -3.05 9.12 4.89
C ASP A 45 -4.01 7.92 4.80
N TYR A 46 -3.62 6.81 5.42
CA TYR A 46 -4.47 5.62 5.48
C TYR A 46 -5.68 5.89 6.38
N VAL A 47 -6.87 5.66 5.83
CA VAL A 47 -8.12 5.66 6.60
C VAL A 47 -8.61 4.22 6.67
N ALA A 48 -8.74 3.70 7.88
CA ALA A 48 -9.27 2.36 8.11
C ALA A 48 -10.64 2.23 7.46
N GLN A 49 -10.77 1.28 6.53
CA GLN A 49 -12.05 0.96 5.91
C GLN A 49 -12.84 0.13 6.91
N THR A 50 -13.83 0.73 7.57
CA THR A 50 -14.85 -0.01 8.31
C THR A 50 -15.78 -0.66 7.29
N ASN A 51 -15.62 -1.96 7.08
CA ASN A 51 -16.68 -2.78 6.50
C ASN A 51 -17.85 -2.91 7.49
#